data_AF-A0A7C4W992-F1
#
_entry.id   AF-A0A7C4W992-F1
#
_cell.length_a   1.000
_cell.length_b   1.000
_cell.length_c   1.000
_cell.angle_alpha   90.00
_cell.angle_beta   90.00
_cell.angle_gamma   90.00
#
_symmetry.space_group_name_H-M   'P 1'
#
loop_
_entity.id
_entity.type
_entity.pdbx_description
1 polymer ?
#
loop_
_entity_poly.entity_id
_entity_poly.type
_entity_poly.pdbx_seq_one_letter_code
_entity_poly.pdbx_strand_id
1 'polypeptide(L)'
;MLDGLCNILLITSIVFRWNREEALKNNVEFLSGRSQSTIWQRCRKIANEQDESMELLKEISKSLPHIEALYMYINKGAFKSQSLEELEARWPSIASKIWSDVENIASKYEPRIFINPLKDRILNIIEREYGDSLLKEVSRRIQSLNSEELMVIIAFSKMWVEGIRVTDEDTISTALEACLDVRGSKAVEVLWRVGIVNRAHRPAILRYIPKIYVPNYVKPLLEAYSQRPLPLRVEVKELLKEALAEDPLKACAAVYGIDQLVDELVQATYGLSLKSIIYKLNIKGLMKAGRTCPLLTAEVEKAWRQILEEMFSNILNAISKAFTSLGYSCRVTYDAHMKLPIAYGYRNGLEIAMIFMPAILPLNQVRSFSPYALKVALTFDLNSPPQETMEILRLSSIVQVIDEEVQIHTNVNPDMLIRLLRAGGFKVNVQV
;
A
#
# COMPACT_ATOMS: atom_id res chain seq x y z
N MET A 1 -53.10 8.13 -15.15
CA MET A 1 -52.69 7.36 -13.95
C MET A 1 -52.35 5.90 -14.31
N LEU A 2 -53.20 5.22 -15.08
CA LEU A 2 -52.96 3.85 -15.58
C LEU A 2 -51.70 3.72 -16.47
N ASP A 3 -51.37 4.68 -17.32
CA ASP A 3 -50.15 4.64 -18.15
C ASP A 3 -48.85 4.78 -17.36
N GLY A 4 -48.88 5.47 -16.22
CA GLY A 4 -47.73 5.57 -15.31
C GLY A 4 -47.44 4.23 -14.62
N LEU A 5 -48.50 3.55 -14.19
CA LEU A 5 -48.43 2.22 -13.57
C LEU A 5 -47.98 1.14 -14.56
N CYS A 6 -48.47 1.16 -15.80
CA CYS A 6 -48.01 0.22 -16.84
C CYS A 6 -46.54 0.42 -17.21
N ASN A 7 -46.05 1.67 -17.27
CA ASN A 7 -44.64 1.95 -17.53
C ASN A 7 -43.75 1.56 -16.34
N ILE A 8 -44.20 1.80 -15.10
CA ILE A 8 -43.49 1.33 -13.90
C ILE A 8 -43.49 -0.20 -13.89
N LEU A 9 -44.60 -0.88 -14.17
CA LEU A 9 -44.66 -2.36 -14.21
C LEU A 9 -43.79 -2.95 -15.32
N LEU A 10 -43.73 -2.32 -16.50
CA LEU A 10 -42.88 -2.77 -17.62
C LEU A 10 -41.39 -2.56 -17.31
N ILE A 11 -41.01 -1.41 -16.74
CA ILE A 11 -39.64 -1.14 -16.32
C ILE A 11 -39.25 -2.03 -15.14
N THR A 12 -40.15 -2.24 -14.18
CA THR A 12 -39.93 -3.11 -13.04
C THR A 12 -39.80 -4.55 -13.49
N SER A 13 -40.57 -5.02 -14.48
CA SER A 13 -40.41 -6.37 -15.04
C SER A 13 -39.17 -6.53 -15.92
N ILE A 14 -38.75 -5.50 -16.65
CA ILE A 14 -37.45 -5.47 -17.37
C ILE A 14 -36.28 -5.51 -16.37
N VAL A 15 -36.36 -4.77 -15.27
CA VAL A 15 -35.32 -4.72 -14.24
C VAL A 15 -35.32 -5.98 -13.34
N PHE A 16 -36.48 -6.52 -12.98
CA PHE A 16 -36.63 -7.76 -12.18
C PHE A 16 -36.19 -8.99 -12.96
N ARG A 17 -36.52 -9.08 -14.26
CA ARG A 17 -36.07 -10.19 -15.12
C ARG A 17 -34.54 -10.23 -15.25
N TRP A 18 -33.84 -9.16 -14.87
CA TRP A 18 -32.39 -9.00 -15.00
C TRP A 18 -31.64 -8.82 -13.67
N ASN A 19 -32.29 -9.09 -12.52
CA ASN A 19 -31.70 -9.24 -11.18
C ASN A 19 -30.72 -8.13 -10.75
N ARG A 20 -31.14 -6.86 -10.84
CA ARG A 20 -30.33 -5.68 -10.43
C ARG A 20 -31.08 -4.76 -9.47
N GLU A 21 -30.97 -5.01 -8.17
CA GLU A 21 -31.51 -4.12 -7.11
C GLU A 21 -30.86 -2.72 -7.11
N GLU A 22 -29.55 -2.64 -7.37
CA GLU A 22 -28.79 -1.39 -7.28
C GLU A 22 -29.04 -0.45 -8.48
N ALA A 23 -29.35 -1.03 -9.65
CA ALA A 23 -29.79 -0.27 -10.82
C ALA A 23 -31.19 0.32 -10.62
N LEU A 24 -32.02 -0.29 -9.78
CA LEU A 24 -33.38 0.18 -9.49
C LEU A 24 -33.35 1.50 -8.71
N LYS A 25 -32.46 1.64 -7.72
CA LYS A 25 -32.25 2.90 -6.97
C LYS A 25 -31.80 4.06 -7.87
N ASN A 26 -30.78 3.86 -8.70
CA ASN A 26 -30.26 4.89 -9.60
C ASN A 26 -31.25 5.25 -10.73
N ASN A 27 -32.11 4.31 -11.14
CA ASN A 27 -33.13 4.58 -12.15
C ASN A 27 -34.35 5.31 -11.57
N VAL A 28 -34.74 5.07 -10.32
CA VAL A 28 -35.86 5.79 -9.68
C VAL A 28 -35.56 7.29 -9.57
N GLU A 29 -34.32 7.68 -9.23
CA GLU A 29 -33.90 9.09 -9.24
C GLU A 29 -33.91 9.68 -10.66
N PHE A 30 -33.42 8.94 -11.67
CA PHE A 30 -33.41 9.39 -13.07
C PHE A 30 -34.82 9.55 -13.67
N LEU A 31 -35.79 8.75 -13.22
CA LEU A 31 -37.16 8.74 -13.72
C LEU A 31 -38.01 9.88 -13.12
N SER A 32 -37.58 10.48 -12.01
CA SER A 32 -38.24 11.65 -11.42
C SER A 32 -38.04 12.90 -12.31
N GLY A 33 -39.15 13.49 -12.79
CA GLY A 33 -39.14 14.78 -13.49
C GLY A 33 -38.67 14.79 -14.94
N ARG A 34 -38.43 13.65 -15.61
CA ARG A 34 -38.00 13.58 -17.02
C ARG A 34 -39.13 13.19 -17.97
N SER A 35 -39.10 13.70 -19.20
CA SER A 35 -40.11 13.40 -20.21
C SER A 35 -40.04 11.95 -20.69
N GLN A 36 -41.18 11.39 -21.11
CA GLN A 36 -41.29 10.03 -21.63
C GLN A 36 -40.34 9.77 -22.81
N SER A 37 -40.10 10.77 -23.66
CA SER A 37 -39.18 10.63 -24.81
C SER A 37 -37.74 10.40 -24.38
N THR A 38 -37.26 11.07 -23.33
CA THR A 38 -35.91 10.87 -22.78
C THR A 38 -35.75 9.50 -22.13
N ILE A 39 -36.79 9.01 -21.46
CA ILE A 39 -36.82 7.67 -20.85
C ILE A 39 -36.77 6.60 -21.95
N TRP A 40 -37.63 6.71 -22.98
CA TRP A 40 -37.66 5.80 -24.12
C TRP A 40 -36.37 5.77 -24.93
N GLN A 41 -35.73 6.91 -25.15
CA GLN A 41 -34.42 6.98 -25.81
C GLN A 41 -33.34 6.25 -25.01
N ARG A 42 -33.32 6.38 -23.68
CA ARG A 42 -32.37 5.67 -22.83
C ARG A 42 -32.64 4.17 -22.78
N CYS A 43 -33.91 3.76 -22.69
CA CYS A 43 -34.29 2.34 -22.77
C CYS A 43 -33.90 1.72 -24.11
N ARG A 44 -34.14 2.41 -25.24
CA ARG A 44 -33.70 1.95 -26.57
C ARG A 44 -32.18 1.86 -26.68
N LYS A 45 -31.45 2.84 -26.14
CA LYS A 45 -29.98 2.80 -26.11
C LYS A 45 -29.48 1.58 -25.32
N ILE A 46 -30.05 1.32 -24.14
CA ILE A 46 -29.71 0.14 -23.32
C ILE A 46 -30.07 -1.17 -24.04
N ALA A 47 -31.20 -1.23 -24.74
CA ALA A 47 -31.61 -2.41 -25.51
C ALA A 47 -30.66 -2.67 -26.69
N ASN A 48 -30.35 -1.65 -27.50
CA ASN A 48 -29.42 -1.79 -28.62
C ASN A 48 -28.01 -2.19 -28.16
N GLU A 49 -27.51 -1.61 -27.07
CA GLU A 49 -26.23 -2.01 -26.46
C GLU A 49 -26.26 -3.45 -25.92
N GLN A 50 -27.43 -4.00 -25.59
CA GLN A 50 -27.61 -5.39 -25.15
C GLN A 50 -27.45 -6.35 -26.32
N ASP A 51 -28.15 -6.04 -27.41
CA ASP A 51 -28.15 -6.86 -28.61
C ASP A 51 -26.75 -6.92 -29.19
N GLU A 52 -26.05 -5.77 -29.27
CA GLU A 52 -24.64 -5.70 -29.69
C GLU A 52 -23.70 -6.50 -28.79
N SER A 53 -23.85 -6.42 -27.45
CA SER A 53 -23.01 -7.17 -26.51
C SER A 53 -23.18 -8.68 -26.66
N MET A 54 -24.44 -9.13 -26.83
CA MET A 54 -24.78 -10.54 -26.96
C MET A 54 -24.38 -11.09 -28.33
N GLU A 55 -24.49 -10.29 -29.39
CA GLU A 55 -24.04 -10.65 -30.75
C GLU A 55 -22.52 -10.82 -30.79
N LEU A 56 -21.77 -9.84 -30.28
CA LEU A 56 -20.31 -9.93 -30.13
C LEU A 56 -19.89 -11.18 -29.35
N LEU A 57 -20.53 -11.43 -28.20
CA LEU A 57 -20.19 -12.59 -27.38
C LEU A 57 -20.54 -13.89 -28.07
N LYS A 58 -21.68 -14.01 -28.76
CA LYS A 58 -22.02 -15.21 -29.55
C LYS A 58 -21.00 -15.49 -30.66
N GLU A 59 -20.52 -14.45 -31.35
CA GLU A 59 -19.51 -14.60 -32.40
C GLU A 59 -18.14 -15.02 -31.85
N ILE A 60 -17.80 -14.59 -30.63
CA ILE A 60 -16.48 -14.81 -30.02
C ILE A 60 -16.44 -16.02 -29.08
N SER A 61 -17.54 -16.40 -28.44
CA SER A 61 -17.64 -17.45 -27.41
C SER A 61 -17.46 -18.89 -27.93
N LYS A 62 -16.58 -19.07 -28.92
CA LYS A 62 -16.22 -20.36 -29.52
C LYS A 62 -15.45 -21.26 -28.55
N SER A 63 -14.65 -20.67 -27.66
CA SER A 63 -13.94 -21.37 -26.60
C SER A 63 -13.47 -20.42 -25.49
N LEU A 64 -13.08 -20.97 -24.33
CA LEU A 64 -12.55 -20.19 -23.20
C LEU A 64 -11.34 -19.30 -23.57
N PRO A 65 -10.36 -19.77 -24.37
CA PRO A 65 -9.28 -18.90 -24.84
C PRO A 65 -9.76 -17.64 -25.58
N HIS A 66 -10.83 -17.75 -26.39
CA HIS A 66 -11.39 -16.59 -27.09
C HIS A 66 -12.05 -15.60 -26.12
N ILE A 67 -12.71 -16.11 -25.08
CA ILE A 67 -13.28 -15.27 -24.02
C ILE A 67 -12.17 -14.56 -23.23
N GLU A 68 -11.10 -15.26 -22.85
CA GLU A 68 -9.96 -14.66 -22.13
C GLU A 68 -9.23 -13.63 -23.01
N ALA A 69 -9.07 -13.90 -24.31
CA ALA A 69 -8.50 -12.96 -25.27
C ALA A 69 -9.39 -11.73 -25.48
N LEU A 70 -10.71 -11.88 -25.56
CA LEU A 70 -11.66 -10.76 -25.62
C LEU A 70 -11.59 -9.91 -24.35
N TYR A 71 -11.51 -10.55 -23.19
CA TYR A 71 -11.33 -9.85 -21.92
C TYR A 71 -10.06 -8.99 -21.93
N MET A 72 -8.93 -9.53 -22.43
CA MET A 72 -7.69 -8.77 -22.60
C MET A 72 -7.85 -7.65 -23.62
N TYR A 73 -8.45 -7.91 -24.78
CA TYR A 73 -8.67 -6.93 -25.85
C TYR A 73 -9.42 -5.69 -25.33
N ILE A 74 -10.53 -5.90 -24.62
CA ILE A 74 -11.38 -4.83 -24.08
C ILE A 74 -10.65 -3.99 -23.02
N ASN A 75 -9.76 -4.63 -22.24
CA ASN A 75 -9.04 -3.96 -21.16
C ASN A 75 -7.72 -3.33 -21.59
N LYS A 76 -7.07 -3.85 -22.64
CA LYS A 76 -5.72 -3.44 -23.06
C LYS A 76 -5.71 -2.70 -24.39
N GLY A 77 -6.67 -2.93 -25.29
CA GLY A 77 -6.70 -2.30 -26.61
C GLY A 77 -5.44 -2.60 -27.44
N ALA A 78 -4.77 -1.54 -27.92
CA ALA A 78 -3.68 -1.54 -28.92
C ALA A 78 -2.36 -2.25 -28.52
N PHE A 79 -2.27 -2.87 -27.34
CA PHE A 79 -1.06 -3.54 -26.86
C PHE A 79 -1.05 -5.04 -27.19
N LYS A 80 -1.02 -5.32 -28.49
CA LYS A 80 -1.09 -6.67 -29.07
C LYS A 80 0.05 -7.58 -28.60
N SER A 81 1.31 -7.10 -28.63
CA SER A 81 2.49 -7.92 -28.30
C SER A 81 2.44 -8.51 -26.89
N GLN A 82 2.11 -7.70 -25.89
CA GLN A 82 1.99 -8.16 -24.50
C GLN A 82 0.77 -9.06 -24.27
N SER A 83 -0.32 -8.79 -24.98
CA SER A 83 -1.52 -9.63 -24.89
C SER A 83 -1.25 -11.02 -25.49
N LEU A 84 -0.51 -11.08 -26.60
CA LEU A 84 -0.04 -12.33 -27.17
C LEU A 84 0.92 -13.07 -26.25
N GLU A 85 1.86 -12.38 -25.61
CA GLU A 85 2.76 -12.99 -24.61
C GLU A 85 1.98 -13.63 -23.46
N GLU A 86 1.04 -12.91 -22.86
CA GLU A 86 0.21 -13.43 -21.77
C GLU A 86 -0.70 -14.56 -22.23
N LEU A 87 -1.30 -14.46 -23.41
CA LEU A 87 -2.14 -15.52 -23.97
C LEU A 87 -1.34 -16.76 -24.33
N GLU A 88 -0.14 -16.63 -24.88
CA GLU A 88 0.71 -17.76 -25.24
C GLU A 88 1.16 -18.52 -23.98
N ALA A 89 1.45 -17.79 -22.90
CA ALA A 89 1.81 -18.40 -21.62
C ALA A 89 0.63 -19.16 -20.97
N ARG A 90 -0.61 -18.76 -21.27
CA ARG A 90 -1.84 -19.35 -20.73
C ARG A 90 -2.45 -20.44 -21.61
N TRP A 91 -2.29 -20.28 -22.92
CA TRP A 91 -2.85 -21.09 -23.99
C TRP A 91 -1.79 -21.32 -25.09
N PRO A 92 -0.80 -22.20 -24.81
CA PRO A 92 0.32 -22.39 -25.72
C PRO A 92 -0.12 -22.84 -27.11
N SER A 93 0.59 -22.36 -28.14
CA SER A 93 0.43 -22.71 -29.56
C SER A 93 -0.86 -22.24 -30.24
N ILE A 94 -1.78 -21.58 -29.54
CA ILE A 94 -3.05 -21.12 -30.10
C ILE A 94 -3.28 -19.61 -29.98
N ALA A 95 -2.44 -18.88 -29.23
CA ALA A 95 -2.66 -17.48 -28.88
C ALA A 95 -2.78 -16.55 -30.10
N SER A 96 -1.87 -16.64 -31.06
CA SER A 96 -1.87 -15.80 -32.27
C SER A 96 -3.14 -15.95 -33.10
N LYS A 97 -3.64 -17.18 -33.22
CA LYS A 97 -4.88 -17.46 -33.97
C LYS A 97 -6.09 -16.88 -33.24
N ILE A 98 -6.21 -17.16 -31.94
CA ILE A 98 -7.32 -16.65 -31.11
C ILE A 98 -7.35 -15.13 -31.09
N TRP A 99 -6.18 -14.49 -30.92
CA TRP A 99 -6.10 -13.04 -30.92
C TRP A 99 -6.58 -12.46 -32.25
N SER A 100 -6.14 -13.04 -33.38
CA SER A 100 -6.59 -12.63 -34.71
C SER A 100 -8.11 -12.79 -34.86
N ASP A 101 -8.67 -13.91 -34.43
CA ASP A 101 -10.12 -14.17 -34.49
C ASP A 101 -10.90 -13.13 -33.66
N VAL A 102 -10.43 -12.82 -32.44
CA VAL A 102 -11.02 -11.80 -31.57
C VAL A 102 -10.89 -10.40 -32.17
N GLU A 103 -9.71 -10.02 -32.64
CA GLU A 103 -9.41 -8.70 -33.23
C GLU A 103 -10.28 -8.44 -34.47
N ASN A 104 -10.43 -9.43 -35.35
CA ASN A 104 -11.28 -9.34 -36.55
C ASN A 104 -12.76 -9.11 -36.25
N ILE A 105 -13.25 -9.61 -35.11
CA ILE A 105 -14.65 -9.45 -34.70
C ILE A 105 -14.81 -8.17 -33.88
N ALA A 106 -13.98 -7.98 -32.86
CA ALA A 106 -14.05 -6.88 -31.91
C ALA A 106 -13.78 -5.51 -32.56
N SER A 107 -12.88 -5.44 -33.56
CA SER A 107 -12.56 -4.20 -34.28
C SER A 107 -13.77 -3.56 -34.97
N LYS A 108 -14.79 -4.34 -35.34
CA LYS A 108 -16.06 -3.84 -35.91
C LYS A 108 -16.86 -2.99 -34.93
N TYR A 109 -16.59 -3.13 -33.64
CA TYR A 109 -17.26 -2.42 -32.55
C TYR A 109 -16.41 -1.27 -31.99
N GLU A 110 -15.27 -0.96 -32.61
CA GLU A 110 -14.42 0.16 -32.22
C GLU A 110 -15.01 1.52 -32.64
N PRO A 111 -14.75 2.59 -31.86
CA PRO A 111 -14.04 2.61 -30.57
C PRO A 111 -14.96 2.26 -29.38
N ARG A 112 -16.25 2.01 -29.62
CA ARG A 112 -17.29 1.83 -28.59
C ARG A 112 -16.98 0.71 -27.61
N ILE A 113 -16.34 -0.37 -28.08
CA ILE A 113 -15.95 -1.52 -27.25
C ILE A 113 -14.93 -1.16 -26.15
N PHE A 114 -14.18 -0.07 -26.31
CA PHE A 114 -13.20 0.39 -25.31
C PHE A 114 -13.75 1.43 -24.32
N ILE A 115 -14.95 1.96 -24.58
CA ILE A 115 -15.53 3.07 -23.83
C ILE A 115 -16.82 2.59 -23.13
N ASN A 116 -17.10 3.11 -21.94
CA ASN A 116 -18.32 2.79 -21.21
C ASN A 116 -19.53 3.39 -21.96
N PRO A 117 -20.66 2.68 -22.11
CA PRO A 117 -21.12 1.54 -21.29
C PRO A 117 -20.97 0.13 -21.91
N LEU A 118 -20.62 0.01 -23.19
CA LEU A 118 -20.53 -1.29 -23.88
C LEU A 118 -19.42 -2.17 -23.28
N LYS A 119 -18.26 -1.57 -22.99
CA LYS A 119 -17.13 -2.21 -22.28
C LYS A 119 -17.57 -2.91 -20.99
N ASP A 120 -18.14 -2.14 -20.07
CA ASP A 120 -18.56 -2.65 -18.75
C ASP A 120 -19.57 -3.79 -18.90
N ARG A 121 -20.45 -3.70 -19.90
CA ARG A 121 -21.47 -4.73 -20.13
C ARG A 121 -20.87 -6.04 -20.58
N ILE A 122 -19.97 -6.02 -21.56
CA ILE A 122 -19.31 -7.24 -22.05
C ILE A 122 -18.49 -7.87 -20.93
N LEU A 123 -17.72 -7.08 -20.17
CA LEU A 123 -16.95 -7.59 -19.04
C LEU A 123 -17.84 -8.25 -17.98
N ASN A 124 -18.97 -7.62 -17.63
CA ASN A 124 -19.94 -8.21 -16.70
C ASN A 124 -20.54 -9.53 -17.21
N ILE A 125 -20.82 -9.65 -18.50
CA ILE A 125 -21.34 -10.90 -19.07
C ILE A 125 -20.25 -11.97 -19.04
N ILE A 126 -19.01 -11.63 -19.41
CA ILE A 126 -17.88 -12.58 -19.32
C ILE A 126 -17.74 -13.10 -17.90
N GLU A 127 -17.74 -12.21 -16.91
CA GLU A 127 -17.62 -12.57 -15.49
C GLU A 127 -18.79 -13.45 -15.01
N ARG A 128 -20.02 -13.15 -15.44
CA ARG A 128 -21.20 -13.91 -15.03
C ARG A 128 -21.32 -15.28 -15.69
N GLU A 129 -21.07 -15.37 -17.00
CA GLU A 129 -21.35 -16.58 -17.78
C GLU A 129 -20.13 -17.50 -17.89
N TYR A 130 -18.93 -16.92 -17.89
CA TYR A 130 -17.68 -17.66 -18.11
C TYR A 130 -16.75 -17.59 -16.90
N GLY A 131 -17.05 -16.75 -15.89
CA GLY A 131 -16.22 -16.54 -14.71
C GLY A 131 -15.83 -17.84 -14.00
N ASP A 132 -16.78 -18.73 -13.73
CA ASP A 132 -16.50 -20.01 -13.07
C ASP A 132 -15.58 -20.91 -13.89
N SER A 133 -15.73 -20.91 -15.22
CA SER A 133 -14.88 -21.70 -16.11
C SER A 133 -13.47 -21.13 -16.22
N LEU A 134 -13.34 -19.80 -16.32
CA LEU A 134 -12.06 -19.11 -16.28
C LEU A 134 -11.38 -19.31 -14.93
N LEU A 135 -12.13 -19.27 -13.83
CA LEU A 135 -11.63 -19.48 -12.47
C LEU A 135 -11.05 -20.89 -12.29
N LYS A 136 -11.73 -21.92 -12.81
CA LYS A 136 -11.23 -23.30 -12.82
C LYS A 136 -9.91 -23.41 -13.58
N GLU A 137 -9.79 -22.72 -14.70
CA GLU A 137 -8.58 -22.72 -15.50
C GLU A 137 -7.42 -21.99 -14.80
N VAL A 138 -7.67 -20.83 -14.18
CA VAL A 138 -6.69 -20.15 -13.32
C VAL A 138 -6.25 -21.07 -12.17
N SER A 139 -7.20 -21.75 -11.53
CA SER A 139 -6.92 -22.72 -10.45
C SER A 139 -6.01 -23.86 -10.93
N ARG A 140 -6.30 -24.41 -12.11
CA ARG A 140 -5.50 -25.48 -12.74
C ARG A 140 -4.07 -25.01 -13.01
N ARG A 141 -3.89 -23.79 -13.52
CA ARG A 141 -2.56 -23.20 -13.75
C ARG A 141 -1.80 -22.99 -12.44
N ILE A 142 -2.47 -22.53 -11.38
CA ILE A 142 -1.85 -22.37 -10.05
C ILE A 142 -1.40 -23.72 -9.48
N GLN A 143 -2.17 -24.80 -9.67
CA GLN A 143 -1.79 -26.14 -9.22
C GLN A 143 -0.52 -26.68 -9.89
N SER A 144 -0.17 -26.18 -11.07
CA SER A 144 1.06 -26.55 -11.78
C SER A 144 2.30 -25.74 -11.36
N LEU A 145 2.13 -24.73 -10.51
CA LEU A 145 3.24 -23.92 -10.02
C LEU A 145 4.13 -24.71 -9.06
N ASN A 146 5.43 -24.43 -9.10
CA ASN A 146 6.34 -24.92 -8.06
C ASN A 146 6.12 -24.17 -6.73
N SER A 147 6.77 -24.63 -5.67
CA SER A 147 6.63 -24.06 -4.33
C SER A 147 6.99 -22.59 -4.23
N GLU A 148 8.03 -22.12 -4.94
CA GLU A 148 8.44 -20.70 -4.91
C GLU A 148 7.40 -19.80 -5.60
N GLU A 149 6.90 -20.23 -6.75
CA GLU A 149 5.88 -19.51 -7.51
C GLU A 149 4.54 -19.50 -6.77
N LEU A 150 4.19 -20.57 -6.06
CA LEU A 150 3.01 -20.59 -5.21
C LEU A 150 3.08 -19.56 -4.07
N MET A 151 4.27 -19.30 -3.52
CA MET A 151 4.46 -18.25 -2.51
C MET A 151 4.17 -16.86 -3.06
N VAL A 152 4.45 -16.62 -4.35
CA VAL A 152 4.06 -15.38 -5.03
C VAL A 152 2.55 -15.20 -5.03
N ILE A 153 1.79 -16.26 -5.34
CA ILE A 153 0.32 -16.23 -5.31
C ILE A 153 -0.18 -15.92 -3.90
N ILE A 154 0.37 -16.58 -2.87
CA ILE A 154 -0.04 -16.37 -1.47
C ILE A 154 0.27 -14.94 -1.02
N ALA A 155 1.48 -14.44 -1.27
CA ALA A 155 1.90 -13.09 -0.89
C ALA A 155 1.03 -12.03 -1.56
N PHE A 156 0.85 -12.13 -2.89
CA PHE A 156 -0.01 -11.19 -3.61
C PHE A 156 -1.47 -11.24 -3.12
N SER A 157 -1.99 -12.43 -2.82
CA SER A 157 -3.34 -12.62 -2.30
C SER A 157 -3.56 -11.92 -0.96
N LYS A 158 -2.61 -12.04 -0.02
CA LYS A 158 -2.64 -11.31 1.25
C LYS A 158 -2.63 -9.80 1.02
N MET A 159 -1.73 -9.31 0.17
CA MET A 159 -1.65 -7.88 -0.16
C MET A 159 -2.98 -7.35 -0.70
N TRP A 160 -3.60 -8.09 -1.61
CA TRP A 160 -4.85 -7.70 -2.24
C TRP A 160 -6.02 -7.61 -1.25
N VAL A 161 -6.12 -8.58 -0.33
CA VAL A 161 -7.16 -8.62 0.73
C VAL A 161 -6.94 -7.52 1.76
N GLU A 162 -5.69 -7.22 2.13
CA GLU A 162 -5.32 -6.13 3.05
C GLU A 162 -5.51 -4.73 2.47
N GLY A 163 -6.01 -4.62 1.23
CA GLY A 163 -6.38 -3.35 0.61
C GLY A 163 -5.27 -2.72 -0.25
N ILE A 164 -4.14 -3.42 -0.46
CA ILE A 164 -3.11 -3.01 -1.43
C ILE A 164 -3.60 -3.40 -2.84
N ARG A 165 -4.62 -2.66 -3.29
CA ARG A 165 -5.23 -2.79 -4.63
C ARG A 165 -4.51 -1.94 -5.68
N VAL A 166 -3.26 -1.56 -5.41
CA VAL A 166 -2.49 -0.65 -6.25
C VAL A 166 -2.37 -1.27 -7.64
N THR A 167 -2.80 -0.53 -8.67
CA THR A 167 -2.70 -1.00 -10.05
C THR A 167 -1.29 -0.87 -10.61
N ASP A 168 -0.26 -0.57 -9.82
CA ASP A 168 1.09 -0.27 -10.29
C ASP A 168 1.96 -1.52 -10.21
N GLU A 169 2.46 -1.96 -11.36
CA GLU A 169 3.29 -3.16 -11.48
C GLU A 169 4.59 -3.03 -10.68
N ASP A 170 5.21 -1.85 -10.67
CA ASP A 170 6.49 -1.62 -9.99
C ASP A 170 6.35 -1.73 -8.47
N THR A 171 5.24 -1.22 -7.94
CA THR A 171 4.92 -1.32 -6.52
C THR A 171 4.74 -2.78 -6.09
N ILE A 172 4.05 -3.60 -6.91
CA ILE A 172 3.82 -5.01 -6.61
C ILE A 172 5.10 -5.83 -6.78
N SER A 173 5.85 -5.59 -7.85
CA SER A 173 7.17 -6.17 -8.10
C SER A 173 8.12 -5.91 -6.93
N THR A 174 8.19 -4.67 -6.45
CA THR A 174 9.03 -4.25 -5.33
C THR A 174 8.62 -4.92 -4.03
N ALA A 175 7.31 -4.97 -3.73
CA ALA A 175 6.79 -5.60 -2.53
C ALA A 175 7.05 -7.11 -2.49
N LEU A 176 6.81 -7.81 -3.62
CA LEU A 176 7.03 -9.24 -3.73
C LEU A 176 8.52 -9.60 -3.65
N GLU A 177 9.39 -8.80 -4.26
CA GLU A 177 10.84 -9.00 -4.16
C GLU A 177 11.35 -8.79 -2.74
N ALA A 178 10.84 -7.77 -2.05
CA ALA A 178 11.20 -7.52 -0.66
C ALA A 178 10.84 -8.70 0.26
N CYS A 179 9.65 -9.32 0.11
CA CYS A 179 9.22 -10.38 1.03
C CYS A 179 9.63 -11.81 0.63
N LEU A 180 9.87 -12.07 -0.67
CA LEU A 180 10.15 -13.44 -1.16
C LEU A 180 11.60 -13.66 -1.61
N ASP A 181 12.44 -12.62 -1.69
CA ASP A 181 13.79 -12.67 -2.29
C ASP A 181 13.76 -13.23 -3.74
N VAL A 182 12.63 -13.04 -4.43
CA VAL A 182 12.43 -13.40 -5.83
C VAL A 182 12.49 -12.13 -6.66
N ARG A 183 13.22 -12.13 -7.77
CA ARG A 183 13.27 -11.00 -8.72
C ARG A 183 11.85 -10.54 -9.05
N GLY A 184 11.50 -9.29 -8.77
CA GLY A 184 10.13 -8.81 -8.81
C GLY A 184 9.46 -8.96 -10.19
N SER A 185 10.23 -8.83 -11.27
CA SER A 185 9.74 -9.10 -12.64
C SER A 185 9.28 -10.56 -12.83
N LYS A 186 10.00 -11.53 -12.23
CA LYS A 186 9.62 -12.95 -12.23
C LYS A 186 8.38 -13.18 -11.36
N ALA A 187 8.25 -12.46 -10.25
CA ALA A 187 7.07 -12.55 -9.39
C ALA A 187 5.81 -12.04 -10.12
N VAL A 188 5.90 -10.89 -10.79
CA VAL A 188 4.81 -10.37 -11.63
C VAL A 188 4.50 -11.31 -12.80
N GLU A 189 5.53 -11.90 -13.42
CA GLU A 189 5.37 -12.94 -14.44
C GLU A 189 4.49 -14.09 -13.98
N VAL A 190 4.76 -14.64 -12.80
CA VAL A 190 3.94 -15.72 -12.24
C VAL A 190 2.47 -15.31 -12.16
N LEU A 191 2.18 -14.09 -11.68
CA LEU A 191 0.81 -13.61 -11.51
C LEU A 191 0.04 -13.51 -12.84
N TRP A 192 0.65 -12.95 -13.89
CA TRP A 192 -0.02 -12.84 -15.18
C TRP A 192 0.03 -14.14 -15.99
N ARG A 193 1.01 -15.02 -15.78
CA ARG A 193 1.07 -16.31 -16.46
C ARG A 193 -0.08 -17.22 -16.07
N VAL A 194 -0.49 -17.19 -14.80
CA VAL A 194 -1.63 -17.99 -14.34
C VAL A 194 -2.99 -17.30 -14.55
N GLY A 195 -3.00 -16.00 -14.84
CA GLY A 195 -4.22 -15.21 -15.03
C GLY A 195 -4.84 -14.64 -13.76
N ILE A 196 -4.08 -14.54 -12.67
CA ILE A 196 -4.49 -13.83 -11.45
C ILE A 196 -4.52 -12.32 -11.70
N VAL A 197 -3.55 -11.82 -12.48
CA VAL A 197 -3.54 -10.43 -12.95
C VAL A 197 -3.43 -10.40 -14.46
N ASN A 198 -3.81 -9.29 -15.04
CA ASN A 198 -3.54 -8.96 -16.42
C ASN A 198 -2.83 -7.60 -16.43
N ARG A 199 -1.77 -7.47 -17.23
CA ARG A 199 -1.11 -6.17 -17.37
C ARG A 199 -2.01 -5.24 -18.19
N ALA A 200 -2.21 -4.01 -17.74
CA ALA A 200 -2.92 -2.97 -18.46
C ALA A 200 -2.01 -1.78 -18.71
N HIS A 201 -2.29 -1.07 -19.79
CA HIS A 201 -1.69 0.23 -20.07
C HIS A 201 -2.70 1.32 -19.79
N ARG A 202 -2.28 2.37 -19.08
CA ARG A 202 -2.94 3.67 -19.23
C ARG A 202 -2.04 4.56 -20.08
N PRO A 203 -2.51 5.03 -21.25
CA PRO A 203 -1.92 6.21 -21.86
C PRO A 203 -2.27 7.41 -20.96
N ALA A 204 -1.47 7.64 -19.92
CA ALA A 204 -1.42 8.95 -19.28
C ALA A 204 -0.47 9.80 -20.12
N ILE A 205 -0.95 10.98 -20.50
CA ILE A 205 -0.26 11.96 -21.32
C ILE A 205 1.16 12.16 -20.74
N LEU A 206 2.18 11.76 -21.52
CA LEU A 206 3.63 11.94 -21.32
C LEU A 206 4.47 10.88 -20.58
N ARG A 207 3.93 9.85 -19.89
CA ARG A 207 4.78 8.79 -19.28
C ARG A 207 4.14 7.40 -19.25
N TYR A 208 4.95 6.39 -19.58
CA TYR A 208 4.66 4.96 -19.43
C TYR A 208 4.54 4.59 -17.95
N ILE A 209 3.40 4.04 -17.53
CA ILE A 209 3.22 3.45 -16.20
C ILE A 209 2.56 2.07 -16.40
N PRO A 210 3.32 0.97 -16.23
CA PRO A 210 2.77 -0.38 -16.35
C PRO A 210 1.77 -0.60 -15.23
N LYS A 211 0.53 -0.90 -15.60
CA LYS A 211 -0.51 -1.21 -14.63
C LYS A 211 -0.83 -2.68 -14.60
N ILE A 212 -1.38 -3.16 -13.49
CA ILE A 212 -2.02 -4.47 -13.44
C ILE A 212 -3.45 -4.34 -12.93
N TYR A 213 -4.31 -5.25 -13.38
CA TYR A 213 -5.66 -5.38 -12.87
C TYR A 213 -5.97 -6.83 -12.52
N VAL A 214 -6.87 -7.00 -11.55
CA VAL A 214 -7.35 -8.30 -11.06
C VAL A 214 -8.76 -8.51 -11.61
N PRO A 215 -9.01 -9.54 -12.44
CA PRO A 215 -10.36 -9.87 -12.90
C PRO A 215 -11.30 -10.21 -11.73
N ASN A 216 -12.59 -9.85 -11.77
CA ASN A 216 -13.43 -10.09 -10.59
C ASN A 216 -13.64 -11.58 -10.31
N TYR A 217 -13.61 -12.42 -11.35
CA TYR A 217 -13.80 -13.86 -11.20
C TYR A 217 -12.69 -14.54 -10.37
N VAL A 218 -11.49 -13.95 -10.23
CA VAL A 218 -10.40 -14.54 -9.42
C VAL A 218 -10.45 -14.20 -7.94
N LYS A 219 -11.35 -13.30 -7.52
CA LYS A 219 -11.46 -12.88 -6.10
C LYS A 219 -11.59 -14.05 -5.11
N PRO A 220 -12.42 -15.08 -5.37
CA PRO A 220 -12.54 -16.21 -4.43
C PRO A 220 -11.22 -16.97 -4.24
N LEU A 221 -10.35 -17.03 -5.28
CA LEU A 221 -9.02 -17.62 -5.13
C LEU A 221 -8.11 -16.75 -4.28
N LEU A 222 -8.10 -15.44 -4.51
CA LEU A 222 -7.27 -14.53 -3.71
C LEU A 222 -7.67 -14.61 -2.24
N GLU A 223 -8.96 -14.62 -1.94
CA GLU A 223 -9.46 -14.82 -0.57
C GLU A 223 -8.99 -16.16 0.01
N ALA A 224 -9.14 -17.27 -0.72
CA ALA A 224 -8.69 -18.59 -0.27
C ALA A 224 -7.17 -18.67 -0.03
N TYR A 225 -6.36 -18.13 -0.96
CA TYR A 225 -4.89 -18.15 -0.84
C TYR A 225 -4.39 -17.16 0.23
N SER A 226 -5.10 -16.06 0.49
CA SER A 226 -4.75 -15.11 1.56
C SER A 226 -4.76 -15.76 2.95
N GLN A 227 -5.58 -16.79 3.15
CA GLN A 227 -5.67 -17.51 4.43
C GLN A 227 -4.54 -18.52 4.63
N ARG A 228 -3.75 -18.82 3.58
CA ARG A 228 -2.62 -19.73 3.71
C ARG A 228 -1.48 -19.07 4.49
N PRO A 229 -0.69 -19.86 5.24
CA PRO A 229 0.52 -19.35 5.86
C PRO A 229 1.48 -18.88 4.76
N LEU A 230 2.00 -17.67 4.92
CA LEU A 230 3.15 -17.22 4.18
C LEU A 230 4.32 -17.31 5.17
N PRO A 231 5.23 -18.29 5.03
CA PRO A 231 6.44 -18.31 5.84
C PRO A 231 7.28 -17.11 5.42
N LEU A 232 7.05 -15.98 6.09
CA LEU A 232 7.92 -14.83 6.00
C LEU A 232 9.29 -15.34 6.45
N ARG A 233 10.25 -15.40 5.52
CA ARG A 233 11.61 -15.92 5.79
C ARG A 233 12.43 -14.97 6.67
N VAL A 234 11.78 -14.00 7.31
CA VAL A 234 12.40 -12.77 7.76
C VAL A 234 12.13 -12.58 9.24
N GLU A 235 13.18 -12.69 10.05
CA GLU A 235 13.16 -12.25 11.43
C GLU A 235 13.21 -10.73 11.46
N VAL A 236 12.04 -10.10 11.26
CA VAL A 236 11.90 -8.64 11.12
C VAL A 236 12.59 -7.89 12.25
N LYS A 237 12.49 -8.38 13.49
CA LYS A 237 13.12 -7.77 14.66
C LYS A 237 14.64 -7.77 14.57
N GLU A 238 15.25 -8.89 14.20
CA GLU A 238 16.71 -9.00 14.11
C GLU A 238 17.25 -8.15 12.95
N LEU A 239 16.58 -8.16 11.79
CA LEU A 239 16.94 -7.26 10.68
C LEU A 239 16.84 -5.78 11.06
N LEU A 240 15.81 -5.40 11.83
CA LEU A 240 15.69 -4.02 12.32
C LEU A 240 16.78 -3.66 13.32
N LYS A 241 17.18 -4.60 14.20
CA LYS A 241 18.30 -4.41 15.14
C LYS A 241 19.62 -4.24 14.40
N GLU A 242 19.92 -5.12 13.44
CA GLU A 242 21.11 -5.03 12.59
C GLU A 242 21.13 -3.71 11.81
N ALA A 243 20.01 -3.34 11.19
CA ALA A 243 19.90 -2.09 10.46
C ALA A 243 20.08 -0.87 11.37
N LEU A 244 19.51 -0.89 12.58
CA LEU A 244 19.67 0.20 13.55
C LEU A 244 21.13 0.35 14.01
N ALA A 245 21.85 -0.76 14.18
CA ALA A 245 23.25 -0.76 14.56
C ALA A 245 24.19 -0.34 13.42
N GLU A 246 23.86 -0.71 12.17
CA GLU A 246 24.63 -0.30 10.99
C GLU A 246 24.39 1.17 10.65
N ASP A 247 23.13 1.56 10.57
CA ASP A 247 22.69 2.88 10.12
C ASP A 247 21.22 3.13 10.54
N PRO A 248 20.98 3.92 11.60
CA PRO A 248 19.65 4.32 12.04
C PRO A 248 18.73 4.90 10.96
N LEU A 249 19.26 5.46 9.86
CA LEU A 249 18.42 5.91 8.75
C LEU A 249 17.77 4.74 8.01
N LYS A 250 18.42 3.58 7.93
CA LYS A 250 17.83 2.35 7.34
C LYS A 250 16.64 1.88 8.16
N ALA A 251 16.83 1.75 9.48
CA ALA A 251 15.75 1.37 10.39
C ALA A 251 14.60 2.39 10.35
N CYS A 252 14.93 3.68 10.28
CA CYS A 252 13.96 4.75 10.11
C CYS A 252 13.16 4.60 8.81
N ALA A 253 13.82 4.43 7.68
CA ALA A 253 13.15 4.23 6.40
C ALA A 253 12.24 2.99 6.43
N ALA A 254 12.63 1.92 7.13
CA ALA A 254 11.82 0.69 7.27
C ALA A 254 10.53 0.91 8.05
N VAL A 255 10.61 1.67 9.14
CA VAL A 255 9.52 1.85 10.09
C VAL A 255 8.55 2.94 9.62
N TYR A 256 9.07 4.01 9.05
CA TYR A 256 8.31 5.22 8.74
C TYR A 256 8.03 5.40 7.24
N GLY A 257 8.85 4.77 6.40
CA GLY A 257 8.89 5.05 4.96
C GLY A 257 9.70 6.30 4.65
N ILE A 258 10.32 6.31 3.47
CA ILE A 258 11.16 7.42 2.99
C ILE A 258 10.43 8.79 3.05
N ASP A 259 9.14 8.83 2.72
CA ASP A 259 8.39 10.09 2.60
C ASP A 259 8.19 10.81 3.96
N GLN A 260 8.45 10.11 5.07
CA GLN A 260 8.38 10.68 6.42
C GLN A 260 9.73 11.24 6.90
N LEU A 261 10.78 11.09 6.10
CA LEU A 261 12.11 11.57 6.44
C LEU A 261 12.24 13.08 6.18
N VAL A 262 13.10 13.74 6.96
CA VAL A 262 13.49 15.14 6.76
C VAL A 262 14.66 15.18 5.79
N ASP A 263 14.39 15.59 4.55
CA ASP A 263 15.38 15.63 3.46
C ASP A 263 16.63 16.42 3.82
N GLU A 264 16.49 17.57 4.50
CA GLU A 264 17.61 18.43 4.88
C GLU A 264 18.56 17.73 5.87
N LEU A 265 18.03 17.01 6.86
CA LEU A 265 18.85 16.25 7.82
C LEU A 265 19.53 15.06 7.15
N VAL A 266 18.81 14.37 6.26
CA VAL A 266 19.39 13.27 5.48
C VAL A 266 20.54 13.78 4.60
N GLN A 267 20.34 14.91 3.92
CA GLN A 267 21.38 15.55 3.12
C GLN A 267 22.58 15.99 3.96
N ALA A 268 22.35 16.57 5.14
CA ALA A 268 23.42 16.97 6.05
C ALA A 268 24.22 15.77 6.57
N THR A 269 23.55 14.63 6.80
CA THR A 269 24.18 13.39 7.28
C THR A 269 25.02 12.70 6.20
N TYR A 270 24.52 12.63 4.95
CA TYR A 270 25.16 11.85 3.87
C TYR A 270 25.82 12.67 2.77
N GLY A 271 25.63 13.99 2.75
CA GLY A 271 26.03 14.86 1.63
C GLY A 271 25.28 14.60 0.32
N LEU A 272 24.18 13.84 0.35
CA LEU A 272 23.46 13.37 -0.84
C LEU A 272 21.95 13.55 -0.68
N SER A 273 21.26 13.83 -1.80
CA SER A 273 19.80 13.88 -1.80
C SER A 273 19.20 12.52 -1.46
N LEU A 274 17.98 12.52 -0.90
CA LEU A 274 17.25 11.31 -0.56
C LEU A 274 17.16 10.34 -1.74
N LYS A 275 16.80 10.84 -2.93
CA LYS A 275 16.73 10.07 -4.20
C LYS A 275 18.01 9.30 -4.51
N SER A 276 19.16 9.87 -4.19
CA SER A 276 20.48 9.28 -4.46
C SER A 276 20.85 8.17 -3.48
N ILE A 277 20.29 8.18 -2.27
CA ILE A 277 20.61 7.19 -1.23
C ILE A 277 19.53 6.11 -1.04
N ILE A 278 18.36 6.24 -1.69
CA ILE A 278 17.23 5.29 -1.58
C ILE A 278 17.68 3.82 -1.66
N TYR A 279 18.58 3.48 -2.58
CA TYR A 279 19.05 2.10 -2.75
C TYR A 279 19.98 1.63 -1.61
N LYS A 280 20.65 2.57 -0.93
CA LYS A 280 21.46 2.29 0.26
C LYS A 280 20.60 2.03 1.50
N LEU A 281 19.36 2.53 1.51
CA LEU A 281 18.40 2.32 2.59
C LEU A 281 17.68 0.96 2.54
N ASN A 282 18.09 0.07 1.64
CA ASN A 282 17.49 -1.25 1.52
C ASN A 282 17.92 -2.16 2.66
N ILE A 283 16.94 -2.83 3.26
CA ILE A 283 17.12 -3.94 4.17
C ILE A 283 16.59 -5.18 3.45
N LYS A 284 17.48 -6.10 3.09
CA LYS A 284 17.12 -7.32 2.36
C LYS A 284 16.04 -8.08 3.14
N GLY A 285 14.97 -8.52 2.48
CA GLY A 285 13.86 -9.22 3.15
C GLY A 285 12.78 -8.29 3.74
N LEU A 286 13.06 -6.99 3.86
CA LEU A 286 12.15 -6.04 4.52
C LEU A 286 11.72 -4.89 3.60
N MET A 287 12.68 -4.38 2.83
CA MET A 287 12.54 -3.16 2.04
C MET A 287 13.21 -3.27 0.68
N LYS A 288 12.67 -2.56 -0.29
CA LYS A 288 13.33 -2.32 -1.57
C LYS A 288 13.02 -0.91 -2.09
N ALA A 289 14.04 -0.24 -2.62
CA ALA A 289 14.02 1.17 -2.97
C ALA A 289 13.43 2.03 -1.83
N GLY A 290 13.85 1.71 -0.60
CA GLY A 290 13.39 2.31 0.66
C GLY A 290 11.88 2.35 0.87
N ARG A 291 11.14 1.45 0.20
CA ARG A 291 9.76 1.14 0.52
C ARG A 291 9.71 -0.20 1.24
N THR A 292 9.12 -0.18 2.44
CA THR A 292 8.84 -1.39 3.21
C THR A 292 7.77 -2.21 2.51
N CYS A 293 7.92 -3.54 2.54
CA CYS A 293 6.88 -4.43 2.04
C CYS A 293 5.57 -4.18 2.83
N PRO A 294 4.44 -3.89 2.17
CA PRO A 294 3.18 -3.63 2.87
C PRO A 294 2.71 -4.80 3.75
N LEU A 295 3.03 -6.05 3.38
CA LEU A 295 2.74 -7.25 4.20
C LEU A 295 3.48 -7.28 5.53
N LEU A 296 4.59 -6.54 5.62
CA LEU A 296 5.45 -6.52 6.79
C LEU A 296 5.16 -5.32 7.69
N THR A 297 4.32 -4.35 7.27
CA THR A 297 4.14 -3.10 8.02
C THR A 297 3.72 -3.33 9.47
N ALA A 298 2.75 -4.21 9.71
CA ALA A 298 2.29 -4.50 11.07
C ALA A 298 3.38 -5.19 11.93
N GLU A 299 4.10 -6.16 11.35
CA GLU A 299 5.19 -6.85 12.05
C GLU A 299 6.40 -5.94 12.27
N VAL A 300 6.68 -5.02 11.35
CA VAL A 300 7.71 -3.97 11.49
C VAL A 300 7.38 -3.05 12.64
N GLU A 301 6.15 -2.54 12.71
CA GLU A 301 5.74 -1.65 13.80
C GLU A 301 5.77 -2.34 15.16
N LYS A 302 5.32 -3.60 15.21
CA LYS A 302 5.39 -4.43 16.42
C LYS A 302 6.83 -4.69 16.85
N ALA A 303 7.69 -5.10 15.92
CA ALA A 303 9.10 -5.34 16.19
C ALA A 303 9.82 -4.07 16.65
N TRP A 304 9.56 -2.94 15.98
CA TRP A 304 10.09 -1.63 16.33
C TRP A 304 9.72 -1.24 17.76
N ARG A 305 8.44 -1.36 18.12
CA ARG A 305 7.97 -1.10 19.49
C ARG A 305 8.69 -1.96 20.52
N GLN A 306 8.83 -3.26 20.27
CA GLN A 306 9.54 -4.17 21.17
C GLN A 306 11.02 -3.79 21.32
N ILE A 307 11.69 -3.42 20.24
CA ILE A 307 13.09 -2.94 20.27
C ILE A 307 13.20 -1.71 21.18
N LEU A 308 12.32 -0.72 21.00
CA LEU A 308 12.37 0.50 21.79
C LEU A 308 12.00 0.26 23.27
N GLU A 309 11.06 -0.64 23.57
CA GLU A 309 10.74 -1.04 24.94
C GLU A 309 11.95 -1.72 25.62
N GLU A 310 12.65 -2.62 24.91
CA GLU A 310 13.90 -3.25 25.40
C GLU A 310 14.99 -2.19 25.67
N MET A 311 15.17 -1.25 24.75
CA MET A 311 16.21 -0.22 24.85
C MET A 311 15.93 0.80 25.95
N PHE A 312 14.69 1.27 26.09
CA PHE A 312 14.38 2.45 26.91
C PHE A 312 13.66 2.17 28.23
N SER A 313 13.18 0.95 28.48
CA SER A 313 12.37 0.63 29.67
C SER A 313 12.99 1.11 30.99
N ASN A 314 14.29 0.83 31.21
CA ASN A 314 15.00 1.24 32.42
C ASN A 314 15.07 2.76 32.57
N ILE A 315 15.41 3.46 31.47
CA ILE A 315 15.52 4.92 31.46
C ILE A 315 14.16 5.58 31.65
N LEU A 316 13.13 5.10 30.96
CA LEU A 316 11.75 5.58 31.10
C LEU A 316 11.27 5.48 32.55
N ASN A 317 11.56 4.36 33.20
CA ASN A 317 11.22 4.15 34.61
C ASN A 317 11.96 5.12 35.54
N ALA A 318 13.26 5.35 35.30
CA ALA A 318 14.07 6.30 36.06
C ALA A 318 13.55 7.74 35.91
N ILE A 319 13.30 8.17 34.68
CA ILE A 319 12.77 9.50 34.35
C ILE A 319 11.35 9.70 34.92
N SER A 320 10.48 8.70 34.85
CA SER A 320 9.12 8.79 35.40
C SER A 320 9.13 9.00 36.92
N LYS A 321 10.00 8.28 37.63
CA LYS A 321 10.23 8.47 39.08
C LYS A 321 10.81 9.87 39.36
N ALA A 322 11.75 10.34 38.53
CA ALA A 322 12.35 11.65 38.66
C ALA A 322 11.33 12.80 38.48
N PHE A 323 10.43 12.68 37.52
CA PHE A 323 9.32 13.64 37.37
C PHE A 323 8.48 13.70 38.65
N THR A 324 8.09 12.53 39.16
CA THR A 324 7.23 12.42 40.35
C THR A 324 7.93 12.99 41.60
N SER A 325 9.21 12.66 41.82
CA SER A 325 9.98 13.16 42.97
C SER A 325 10.20 14.67 42.91
N LEU A 326 10.29 15.23 41.70
CA LEU A 326 10.36 16.67 41.50
C LEU A 326 9.01 17.36 41.50
N GLY A 327 7.89 16.66 41.76
CA GLY A 327 6.56 17.26 41.89
C GLY A 327 5.86 17.54 40.56
N TYR A 328 6.17 16.77 39.51
CA TYR A 328 5.42 16.72 38.26
C TYR A 328 4.46 15.53 38.26
N SER A 329 3.29 15.71 37.64
CA SER A 329 2.50 14.58 37.14
C SER A 329 3.18 14.04 35.89
N CYS A 330 3.53 12.76 35.86
CA CYS A 330 4.18 12.12 34.74
C CYS A 330 3.20 11.24 33.95
N ARG A 331 3.22 11.33 32.62
CA ARG A 331 2.56 10.38 31.73
C ARG A 331 3.56 9.81 30.75
N VAL A 332 3.78 8.51 30.81
CA VAL A 332 4.56 7.78 29.80
C VAL A 332 3.58 7.11 28.82
N THR A 333 3.86 7.23 27.53
CA THR A 333 3.07 6.60 26.47
C THR A 333 3.94 6.24 25.28
N TYR A 334 3.46 5.34 24.44
CA TYR A 334 3.96 5.20 23.08
C TYR A 334 3.10 6.06 22.17
N ASP A 335 3.69 6.99 21.43
CA ASP A 335 2.96 7.81 20.48
C ASP A 335 2.85 7.06 19.15
N ALA A 336 1.61 6.79 18.70
CA ALA A 336 1.37 6.00 17.49
C ALA A 336 1.75 6.75 16.20
N HIS A 337 1.75 8.08 16.20
CA HIS A 337 2.12 8.88 15.02
C HIS A 337 3.64 8.97 14.87
N MET A 338 4.35 9.20 15.98
CA MET A 338 5.81 9.24 16.02
C MET A 338 6.44 7.85 16.10
N LYS A 339 5.69 6.80 16.46
CA LYS A 339 6.17 5.44 16.72
C LYS A 339 7.35 5.40 17.69
N LEU A 340 7.33 6.30 18.68
CA LEU A 340 8.38 6.47 19.69
C LEU A 340 7.76 6.54 21.09
N PRO A 341 8.45 6.05 22.14
CA PRO A 341 8.10 6.31 23.52
C PRO A 341 8.27 7.79 23.87
N ILE A 342 7.34 8.32 24.66
CA ILE A 342 7.34 9.71 25.12
C ILE A 342 6.98 9.76 26.60
N ALA A 343 7.72 10.56 27.36
CA ALA A 343 7.39 10.95 28.73
C ALA A 343 6.99 12.43 28.77
N TYR A 344 5.81 12.70 29.29
CA TYR A 344 5.27 14.04 29.49
C TYR A 344 5.30 14.41 30.97
N GLY A 345 5.81 15.60 31.27
CA GLY A 345 5.82 16.20 32.61
C GLY A 345 4.86 17.39 32.71
N TYR A 346 3.95 17.33 33.68
CA TYR A 346 2.95 18.36 33.93
C TYR A 346 3.06 18.94 35.34
N ARG A 347 2.94 20.27 35.45
CA ARG A 347 2.90 20.97 36.74
C ARG A 347 1.91 22.13 36.76
N ASN A 348 1.78 22.88 35.66
CA ASN A 348 0.68 23.84 35.42
C ASN A 348 0.24 23.82 33.94
N GLY A 349 0.11 22.61 33.39
CA GLY A 349 0.11 22.36 31.95
C GLY A 349 1.33 21.54 31.55
N LEU A 350 1.49 21.28 30.25
CA LEU A 350 2.63 20.53 29.72
C LEU A 350 3.88 21.42 29.75
N GLU A 351 4.87 21.06 30.56
CA GLU A 351 6.14 21.80 30.66
C GLU A 351 7.28 21.11 29.93
N ILE A 352 7.33 19.77 29.97
CA ILE A 352 8.39 18.98 29.33
C ILE A 352 7.77 17.83 28.55
N ALA A 353 8.25 17.62 27.33
CA ALA A 353 8.07 16.39 26.59
C ALA A 353 9.43 15.79 26.23
N MET A 354 9.69 14.58 26.72
CA MET A 354 10.91 13.82 26.43
C MET A 354 10.58 12.71 25.43
N ILE A 355 11.19 12.76 24.26
CA ILE A 355 11.04 11.80 23.17
C ILE A 355 12.24 10.84 23.24
N PHE A 356 11.98 9.55 23.32
CA PHE A 356 13.02 8.53 23.44
C PHE A 356 13.25 7.91 22.08
N MET A 357 14.42 8.17 21.49
CA MET A 357 14.79 7.72 20.15
C MET A 357 16.16 7.06 20.18
N PRO A 358 16.39 5.94 19.48
CA PRO A 358 17.64 5.17 19.59
C PRO A 358 18.87 5.96 19.10
N ALA A 359 18.66 6.77 18.07
CA ALA A 359 19.56 7.75 17.53
C ALA A 359 18.77 9.03 17.21
N ILE A 360 19.43 10.11 16.79
CA ILE A 360 18.74 11.25 16.17
C ILE A 360 18.11 10.80 14.85
N LEU A 361 16.78 10.61 14.87
CA LEU A 361 16.02 10.17 13.70
C LEU A 361 15.52 11.39 12.90
N PRO A 362 15.75 11.45 11.57
CA PRO A 362 15.30 12.58 10.75
C PRO A 362 13.82 12.42 10.38
N LEU A 363 12.91 12.63 11.34
CA LEU A 363 11.46 12.40 11.17
C LEU A 363 10.65 13.70 11.10
N ASN A 364 9.77 13.80 10.11
CA ASN A 364 8.88 14.96 9.93
C ASN A 364 7.92 15.16 11.13
N GLN A 365 7.50 14.08 11.76
CA GLN A 365 6.56 14.10 12.89
C GLN A 365 7.12 14.87 14.10
N VAL A 366 8.44 14.83 14.31
CA VAL A 366 9.10 15.54 15.42
C VAL A 366 8.91 17.06 15.30
N ARG A 367 8.84 17.60 14.07
CA ARG A 367 8.62 19.03 13.79
C ARG A 367 7.22 19.52 14.16
N SER A 368 6.27 18.60 14.33
CA SER A 368 4.85 18.90 14.55
C SER A 368 4.49 19.11 16.03
N PHE A 369 5.48 19.09 16.92
CA PHE A 369 5.27 19.24 18.36
C PHE A 369 4.87 20.68 18.77
N SER A 370 3.94 20.80 19.72
CA SER A 370 3.44 22.08 20.27
C SER A 370 4.59 23.00 20.74
N PRO A 371 4.58 24.31 20.45
CA PRO A 371 5.72 25.19 20.69
C PRO A 371 5.99 25.57 22.16
N TYR A 372 5.07 25.29 23.09
CA TYR A 372 5.10 25.87 24.44
C TYR A 372 5.81 25.02 25.52
N ALA A 373 6.19 23.78 25.21
CA ALA A 373 6.88 22.89 26.14
C ALA A 373 8.36 22.73 25.80
N LEU A 374 9.20 22.44 26.80
CA LEU A 374 10.57 21.99 26.58
C LEU A 374 10.53 20.64 25.85
N LYS A 375 11.08 20.60 24.64
CA LYS A 375 11.14 19.39 23.81
C LYS A 375 12.53 18.81 23.89
N VAL A 376 12.64 17.62 24.45
CA VAL A 376 13.92 16.96 24.67
C VAL A 376 13.92 15.67 23.88
N ALA A 377 14.89 15.50 22.98
CA ALA A 377 15.19 14.18 22.44
C ALA A 377 16.22 13.51 23.34
N LEU A 378 15.89 12.32 23.86
CA LEU A 378 16.83 11.48 24.58
C LEU A 378 17.26 10.34 23.65
N THR A 379 18.57 10.20 23.47
CA THR A 379 19.18 9.27 22.52
C THR A 379 20.35 8.51 23.10
N PHE A 380 20.65 7.32 22.58
CA PHE A 380 21.88 6.59 22.91
C PHE A 380 23.04 6.98 21.97
N ASP A 381 22.74 7.20 20.69
CA ASP A 381 23.73 7.58 19.70
C ASP A 381 23.46 8.95 19.08
N LEU A 382 24.53 9.68 18.74
CA LEU A 382 24.50 10.93 18.01
C LEU A 382 25.10 10.71 16.62
N ASN A 383 24.26 10.28 15.69
CA ASN A 383 24.66 10.31 14.29
C ASN A 383 24.67 11.77 13.81
N SER A 384 25.79 12.24 13.26
CA SER A 384 26.01 13.60 12.74
C SER A 384 24.81 14.16 11.93
N PRO A 385 24.42 15.47 12.03
CA PRO A 385 25.19 16.60 12.55
C PRO A 385 24.57 17.35 13.77
N PRO A 386 25.38 17.86 14.72
CA PRO A 386 24.91 18.25 16.07
C PRO A 386 24.58 19.75 16.30
N GLN A 387 24.66 20.65 15.32
CA GLN A 387 24.30 22.07 15.55
C GLN A 387 22.92 22.44 14.99
N GLU A 388 22.64 22.11 13.72
CA GLU A 388 21.41 22.51 13.05
C GLU A 388 20.21 21.58 13.37
N THR A 389 20.48 20.39 13.93
CA THR A 389 19.45 19.38 14.21
C THR A 389 18.37 19.87 15.18
N MET A 390 18.75 20.58 16.24
CA MET A 390 17.77 21.10 17.20
C MET A 390 16.80 22.08 16.53
N GLU A 391 17.30 22.95 15.65
CA GLU A 391 16.46 23.92 14.94
C GLU A 391 15.56 23.23 13.91
N ILE A 392 16.12 22.32 13.10
CA ILE A 392 15.38 21.62 12.05
C ILE A 392 14.26 20.76 12.64
N LEU A 393 14.55 20.02 13.72
CA LEU A 393 13.56 19.19 14.43
C LEU A 393 12.70 20.00 15.42
N ARG A 394 12.99 21.30 15.62
CA ARG A 394 12.33 22.18 16.59
C ARG A 394 12.38 21.65 18.03
N LEU A 395 13.51 21.07 18.40
CA LEU A 395 13.83 20.60 19.74
C LEU A 395 14.44 21.73 20.58
N SER A 396 14.24 21.69 21.88
CA SER A 396 14.88 22.61 22.83
C SER A 396 16.24 22.07 23.30
N SER A 397 16.33 20.75 23.44
CA SER A 397 17.53 20.06 23.92
C SER A 397 17.64 18.66 23.32
N ILE A 398 18.87 18.17 23.21
CA ILE A 398 19.22 16.79 22.95
C ILE A 398 19.99 16.26 24.16
N VAL A 399 19.62 15.09 24.64
CA VAL A 399 20.29 14.38 25.73
C VAL A 399 20.83 13.08 25.17
N GLN A 400 22.15 12.95 25.09
CA GLN A 400 22.81 11.71 24.75
C GLN A 400 23.10 10.91 26.02
N VAL A 401 22.76 9.64 26.03
CA VAL A 401 23.05 8.68 27.11
C VAL A 401 24.22 7.81 26.69
N ILE A 402 25.32 7.88 27.43
CA ILE A 402 26.51 7.07 27.25
C ILE A 402 26.73 6.33 28.57
N ASP A 403 26.40 5.03 28.61
CA ASP A 403 26.35 4.22 29.83
C ASP A 403 25.48 4.86 30.93
N GLU A 404 26.08 5.31 32.04
CA GLU A 404 25.40 5.99 33.16
C GLU A 404 25.54 7.53 33.10
N GLU A 405 26.29 8.05 32.12
CA GLU A 405 26.51 9.47 31.92
C GLU A 405 25.57 10.02 30.86
N VAL A 406 25.12 11.25 31.06
CA VAL A 406 24.28 11.96 30.09
C VAL A 406 24.94 13.27 29.69
N GLN A 407 25.05 13.48 28.38
CA GLN A 407 25.53 14.71 27.77
C GLN A 407 24.33 15.52 27.28
N ILE A 408 24.22 16.77 27.71
CA ILE A 408 23.15 17.67 27.30
C ILE A 408 23.70 18.67 26.28
N HIS A 409 23.04 18.76 25.13
CA HIS A 409 23.19 19.81 24.13
C HIS A 409 21.91 20.63 24.11
N THR A 410 21.96 21.95 24.29
CA THR A 410 20.74 22.76 24.37
C THR A 410 20.92 24.21 23.97
N ASN A 411 19.86 24.80 23.39
CA ASN A 411 19.78 26.23 23.07
C ASN A 411 19.02 27.05 24.13
N VAL A 412 18.63 26.42 25.24
CA VAL A 412 17.86 27.04 26.34
C VAL A 412 18.50 26.71 27.68
N ASN A 413 18.03 27.35 28.77
CA ASN A 413 18.57 27.06 30.10
C ASN A 413 18.36 25.57 30.49
N PRO A 414 19.44 24.79 30.74
CA PRO A 414 19.35 23.36 31.07
C PRO A 414 18.99 23.06 32.52
N ASP A 415 18.88 24.04 33.43
CA ASP A 415 18.75 23.82 34.89
C ASP A 415 17.65 22.81 35.27
N MET A 416 16.47 22.97 34.66
CA MET A 416 15.34 22.07 34.89
C MET A 416 15.64 20.64 34.43
N LEU A 417 16.28 20.49 33.27
CA LEU A 417 16.64 19.22 32.68
C LEU A 417 17.76 18.53 33.49
N ILE A 418 18.76 19.28 33.94
CA ILE A 418 19.82 18.79 34.83
C ILE A 418 19.23 18.25 36.14
N ARG A 419 18.31 19.01 36.76
CA ARG A 419 17.63 18.57 38.00
C ARG A 419 16.85 17.28 37.77
N LEU A 420 16.11 17.19 36.67
CA LEU A 420 15.35 15.99 36.29
C LEU A 420 16.25 14.77 36.09
N LEU A 421 17.30 14.90 35.29
CA LEU A 421 18.22 13.80 35.00
C LEU A 421 18.98 13.34 36.25
N ARG A 422 19.46 14.27 37.09
CA ARG A 422 20.09 13.91 38.38
C ARG A 422 19.12 13.20 39.33
N ALA A 423 17.85 13.62 39.39
CA ALA A 423 16.83 12.93 40.18
C ALA A 423 16.50 11.53 39.64
N GLY A 424 16.76 11.27 38.36
CA GLY A 424 16.70 9.94 37.74
C GLY A 424 17.93 9.08 38.00
N GLY A 425 18.97 9.61 38.67
CA GLY A 425 20.21 8.88 38.97
C GLY A 425 21.30 9.00 37.91
N PHE A 426 21.13 9.85 36.90
CA PHE A 426 22.12 10.03 35.83
C PHE A 426 23.24 10.99 36.24
N LYS A 427 24.48 10.71 35.81
CA LYS A 427 25.61 11.63 35.93
C LYS A 427 25.56 12.63 34.77
N VAL A 428 25.35 13.91 35.07
CA VAL A 428 25.09 14.92 34.04
C VAL A 428 26.34 15.72 33.69
N ASN A 429 26.70 15.70 32.41
CA ASN A 429 27.67 16.59 31.78
C ASN A 429 26.95 17.53 30.80
N VAL A 430 27.33 18.80 30.75
CA VAL A 430 26.61 19.83 29.98
C VAL A 430 27.56 20.46 28.98
N GLN A 431 27.18 20.43 27.70
CA GLN A 431 27.86 21.17 26.63
C GLN A 431 26.90 22.26 26.15
N VAL A 432 27.26 23.52 26.43
CA VAL A 432 26.52 24.72 26.01
C VAL A 432 27.07 25.22 24.70
#